data_AF-A0A2X5SJP3-F1
#
_entry.id   AF-A0A2X5SJP3-F1
#
_cell.length_a   1.000
_cell.length_b   1.000
_cell.length_c   1.000
_cell.angle_alpha   90.00
_cell.angle_beta   90.00
_cell.angle_gamma   90.00
#
_symmetry.space_group_name_H-M   'P 1'
#
loop_
_entity.id
_entity.type
_entity.pdbx_description
1 polymer ?
#
loop_
_entity_poly.entity_id
_entity_poly.type
_entity_poly.pdbx_seq_one_letter_code
_entity_poly.pdbx_strand_id
1 'polypeptide(L)'
;MSGKNSQLPSRPLFKLMMLFNVIVVIIFLSIIYDSLGAQLHHQQALLGSFSRSLQLRIDTYRFATWQIYQNQNSSTDSDDDTPAAGLQEIRLRPDIYAPVTEQGKTQALIFGSHDSSTLATANNISDFLNTLWGIKKNVWSMYYLNGQDNSMTMVSTLPLKDMMVRYNGESITGLVSTRRAEMLQQANTLDERESFSELRHTADSNDYYFTLRTTFNQPGHLATVLAFDLPVNDLLIGNLRPDLMMFHDTDSGNQDISTADRLNLATASVELFAPLSSASMVITYQVSILMLLNQAIHEFALTLGLCLLLFVLSLATSFLLRRYQAPQEDKTNPELELLRILNKEMVDSLPVGFVIYDFNAHREVVSNEKAAQLIPHLNLQKIVSLSENAQGMLQVTINNEVYEVRHQQSHCSPQYRFFIISNQDREILINKKLQHAQKVLDKITLSVASYWKISAGPSISRYHACVTIFLLCRAPSPSPTGSHWLITVIICYV
;
A
#
# COMPACT_ATOMS: atom_id res chain seq x y z
N MET A 1 -22.67 40.70 17.67
CA MET A 1 -22.54 39.73 16.57
C MET A 1 -21.81 38.51 17.10
N SER A 2 -22.55 37.47 17.48
CA SER A 2 -22.01 36.26 18.12
C SER A 2 -21.59 35.27 17.03
N GLY A 3 -20.27 35.08 16.88
CA GLY A 3 -19.70 34.11 15.96
C GLY A 3 -20.00 32.70 16.44
N LYS A 4 -20.95 32.02 15.81
CA LYS A 4 -21.10 30.56 15.88
C LYS A 4 -19.86 29.93 15.27
N ASN A 5 -18.85 29.65 16.10
CA ASN A 5 -17.79 28.72 15.76
C ASN A 5 -18.39 27.32 15.70
N SER A 6 -18.67 26.84 14.49
CA SER A 6 -19.05 25.47 14.18
C SER A 6 -17.89 24.52 14.55
N GLN A 7 -17.84 24.13 15.82
CA GLN A 7 -17.02 23.00 16.23
C GLN A 7 -17.64 21.73 15.65
N LEU A 8 -17.17 21.31 14.46
CA LEU A 8 -17.47 19.97 13.96
C LEU A 8 -17.04 18.95 15.05
N PRO A 9 -17.93 18.04 15.47
CA PRO A 9 -17.55 17.01 16.41
C PRO A 9 -16.43 16.17 15.78
N SER A 10 -15.27 16.11 16.42
CA SER A 10 -14.05 15.52 15.85
C SER A 10 -14.15 13.98 15.71
N ARG A 11 -14.96 13.32 16.54
CA ARG A 11 -15.15 11.85 16.55
C ARG A 11 -15.74 11.27 15.26
N PRO A 12 -16.84 11.79 14.68
CA PRO A 12 -17.35 11.29 13.39
C PRO A 12 -16.39 11.53 12.23
N LEU A 13 -15.62 12.61 12.25
CA LEU A 13 -14.64 12.92 11.19
C LEU A 13 -13.50 11.90 11.18
N PHE A 14 -13.00 11.49 12.35
CA PHE A 14 -12.02 10.41 12.45
C PHE A 14 -12.55 9.07 11.91
N LYS A 15 -13.80 8.70 12.23
CA LYS A 15 -14.45 7.48 11.69
C LYS A 15 -14.62 7.53 10.18
N LEU A 16 -15.03 8.67 9.63
CA LEU A 16 -15.17 8.87 8.19
C LEU A 16 -13.82 8.74 7.47
N MET A 17 -12.74 9.26 8.07
CA MET A 17 -11.41 9.17 7.49
C MET A 17 -10.83 7.75 7.55
N MET A 18 -11.15 6.97 8.59
CA MET A 18 -10.84 5.53 8.63
C MET A 18 -11.60 4.76 7.54
N LEU A 19 -12.88 5.05 7.32
CA LEU A 19 -13.67 4.44 6.26
C LEU A 19 -13.12 4.81 4.87
N PHE A 20 -12.71 6.06 4.68
CA PHE A 20 -12.02 6.49 3.46
C PHE A 20 -10.72 5.71 3.23
N ASN A 21 -9.88 5.51 4.26
CA ASN A 21 -8.67 4.70 4.14
C ASN A 21 -8.98 3.25 3.71
N VAL A 22 -10.04 2.64 4.26
CA VAL A 22 -10.48 1.30 3.86
C VAL A 22 -10.89 1.28 2.38
N ILE A 23 -11.64 2.28 1.92
CA ILE A 23 -12.03 2.40 0.50
C ILE A 23 -10.80 2.53 -0.40
N VAL A 24 -9.82 3.36 -0.02
CA VAL A 24 -8.59 3.55 -0.79
C VAL A 24 -7.80 2.24 -0.91
N VAL A 25 -7.74 1.45 0.17
CA VAL A 25 -7.10 0.12 0.14
C VAL A 25 -7.85 -0.82 -0.80
N ILE A 26 -9.19 -0.85 -0.76
CA ILE A 26 -9.98 -1.68 -1.70
C ILE A 26 -9.73 -1.28 -3.16
N ILE A 27 -9.71 0.02 -3.45
CA ILE A 27 -9.39 0.54 -4.79
C ILE A 27 -7.97 0.10 -5.20
N PHE A 28 -7.00 0.21 -4.30
CA PHE A 28 -5.63 -0.22 -4.57
C PHE A 28 -5.53 -1.72 -4.89
N LEU A 29 -6.20 -2.58 -4.11
CA LEU A 29 -6.25 -4.02 -4.39
C LEU A 29 -6.95 -4.32 -5.72
N SER A 30 -8.04 -3.59 -6.04
CA SER A 30 -8.75 -3.77 -7.31
C SER A 30 -7.89 -3.40 -8.51
N ILE A 31 -7.10 -2.33 -8.42
CA ILE A 31 -6.16 -1.92 -9.49
C ILE A 31 -5.07 -2.97 -9.66
N ILE A 32 -4.52 -3.50 -8.57
CA ILE A 32 -3.53 -4.57 -8.64
C ILE A 32 -4.13 -5.80 -9.33
N TYR A 33 -5.34 -6.22 -8.93
CA TYR A 33 -6.02 -7.36 -9.54
C TYR A 33 -6.23 -7.18 -11.05
N ASP A 34 -6.76 -6.02 -11.47
CA ASP A 34 -7.00 -5.70 -12.88
C ASP A 34 -5.68 -5.64 -13.68
N SER A 35 -4.65 -5.04 -13.11
CA SER A 35 -3.32 -4.97 -13.74
C SER A 35 -2.70 -6.35 -13.94
N LEU A 36 -2.82 -7.26 -12.96
CA LEU A 36 -2.33 -8.63 -13.06
C LEU A 36 -3.09 -9.40 -14.13
N GLY A 37 -4.42 -9.24 -14.18
CA GLY A 37 -5.26 -9.84 -15.23
C GLY A 37 -4.88 -9.35 -16.63
N ALA A 38 -4.68 -8.04 -16.80
CA ALA A 38 -4.25 -7.45 -18.07
C ALA A 38 -2.88 -7.99 -18.52
N GLN A 39 -1.91 -8.11 -17.60
CA GLN A 39 -0.59 -8.67 -17.90
C GLN A 39 -0.67 -10.16 -18.27
N LEU A 40 -1.50 -10.94 -17.58
CA LEU A 40 -1.71 -12.36 -17.91
C LEU A 40 -2.30 -12.52 -19.31
N HIS A 41 -3.35 -11.76 -19.63
CA HIS A 41 -3.93 -11.78 -20.99
C HIS A 41 -2.94 -11.32 -22.06
N HIS A 42 -2.08 -10.34 -21.75
CA HIS A 42 -1.03 -9.92 -22.67
C HIS A 42 -0.02 -11.05 -22.93
N GLN A 43 0.45 -11.74 -21.89
CA GLN A 43 1.36 -12.90 -22.03
C GLN A 43 0.69 -14.05 -22.80
N GLN A 44 -0.60 -14.30 -22.56
CA GLN A 44 -1.36 -15.31 -23.29
C GLN A 44 -1.49 -14.96 -24.79
N ALA A 45 -1.74 -13.69 -25.11
CA ALA A 45 -1.80 -13.22 -26.50
C ALA A 45 -0.44 -13.33 -27.21
N LEU A 46 0.66 -13.03 -26.51
CA LEU A 46 2.02 -13.23 -27.01
C LEU A 46 2.33 -14.72 -27.24
N LEU A 47 1.95 -15.59 -26.30
CA LEU A 47 2.13 -17.03 -26.46
C LEU A 47 1.32 -17.58 -27.64
N GLY A 48 0.09 -17.08 -27.83
CA GLY A 48 -0.76 -17.46 -28.96
C GLY A 48 -0.19 -17.02 -30.32
N SER A 49 0.39 -15.81 -30.40
CA SER A 49 1.05 -15.35 -31.63
C SER A 49 2.35 -16.11 -31.90
N PHE A 50 3.14 -16.39 -30.86
CA PHE A 50 4.32 -17.23 -30.92
C PHE A 50 3.98 -18.63 -31.45
N SER A 51 3.00 -19.33 -30.85
CA SER A 51 2.56 -20.66 -31.27
C SER A 51 2.14 -20.67 -32.75
N ARG A 52 1.36 -19.68 -33.20
CA ARG A 52 0.98 -19.57 -34.62
C ARG A 52 2.18 -19.37 -35.55
N SER A 53 3.15 -18.54 -35.16
CA SER A 53 4.35 -18.30 -35.95
C SER A 53 5.27 -19.52 -36.01
N LEU A 54 5.37 -20.26 -34.90
CA LEU A 54 6.12 -21.49 -34.79
C LEU A 54 5.46 -22.60 -35.63
N GLN A 55 4.13 -22.67 -35.63
CA GLN A 55 3.38 -23.59 -36.48
C GLN A 55 3.67 -23.36 -37.97
N LEU A 56 3.57 -22.12 -38.46
CA LEU A 56 3.89 -21.79 -39.86
C LEU A 56 5.33 -22.16 -40.23
N ARG A 57 6.25 -22.00 -39.26
CA ARG A 57 7.64 -22.40 -39.44
C ARG A 57 7.78 -23.90 -39.56
N ILE A 58 7.21 -24.67 -38.64
CA ILE A 58 7.20 -26.14 -38.71
C ILE A 58 6.65 -26.60 -40.04
N ASP A 59 5.52 -26.05 -40.49
CA ASP A 59 4.91 -26.44 -41.76
C ASP A 59 5.84 -26.14 -42.96
N THR A 60 6.57 -25.03 -42.92
CA THR A 60 7.58 -24.69 -43.95
C THR A 60 8.74 -25.70 -43.97
N TYR A 61 9.24 -26.11 -42.80
CA TYR A 61 10.32 -27.10 -42.72
C TYR A 61 9.84 -28.52 -43.04
N ARG A 62 8.63 -28.89 -42.64
CA ARG A 62 7.99 -30.16 -43.01
C ARG A 62 7.85 -30.25 -44.53
N PHE A 63 7.39 -29.18 -45.18
CA PHE A 63 7.32 -29.11 -46.64
C PHE A 63 8.71 -29.29 -47.27
N ALA A 64 9.73 -28.57 -46.79
CA ALA A 64 11.10 -28.69 -47.31
C ALA A 64 11.67 -30.11 -47.12
N THR A 65 11.41 -30.75 -45.98
CA THR A 65 11.81 -32.13 -45.67
C THR A 65 11.21 -33.11 -46.68
N TRP A 66 9.90 -32.97 -46.96
CA TRP A 66 9.21 -33.81 -47.94
C TRP A 66 9.75 -33.61 -49.36
N GLN A 67 10.05 -32.37 -49.76
CA GLN A 67 10.65 -32.08 -51.06
C GLN A 67 12.04 -32.69 -51.21
N ILE A 68 12.88 -32.59 -50.17
CA ILE A 68 14.21 -33.22 -50.16
C ILE A 68 14.06 -34.73 -50.34
N TYR A 69 13.17 -35.37 -49.58
CA TYR A 69 12.96 -36.82 -49.68
C TYR A 69 12.42 -37.26 -51.05
N GLN A 70 11.45 -36.53 -51.62
CA GLN A 70 10.94 -36.82 -52.97
C GLN A 70 12.03 -36.73 -54.04
N ASN A 71 12.85 -35.68 -53.99
CA ASN A 71 13.89 -35.43 -54.99
C ASN A 71 14.98 -36.52 -54.97
N GLN A 72 15.21 -37.19 -53.83
CA GLN A 72 16.13 -38.33 -53.77
C GLN A 72 15.53 -39.59 -54.38
N ASN A 73 14.26 -39.88 -54.10
CA ASN A 73 13.62 -41.07 -54.65
C ASN A 73 13.40 -40.94 -56.17
N SER A 74 13.11 -39.75 -56.67
CA SER A 74 12.92 -39.53 -58.11
C SER A 74 14.23 -39.60 -58.91
N SER A 75 15.36 -39.23 -58.31
CA SER A 75 16.69 -39.31 -58.96
C SER A 75 17.26 -40.73 -59.02
N THR A 76 16.68 -41.67 -58.27
CA THR A 76 17.06 -43.09 -58.30
C THR A 76 16.40 -43.85 -59.47
N ASP A 77 15.31 -43.32 -60.03
CA ASP A 77 14.50 -43.98 -61.09
C ASP A 77 14.95 -43.61 -62.52
N SER A 78 15.86 -42.66 -62.66
CA SER A 78 16.51 -42.34 -63.95
C SER A 78 17.82 -43.13 -64.07
N ASP A 79 17.76 -44.24 -64.81
CA ASP A 79 18.90 -44.95 -65.43
C ASP A 79 19.66 -44.03 -66.40
N ASP A 80 20.19 -42.90 -65.92
CA ASP A 80 21.17 -42.10 -66.66
C ASP A 80 22.53 -42.34 -66.02
N ASP A 81 23.24 -43.31 -66.60
CA ASP A 81 24.65 -43.66 -66.42
C ASP A 81 25.57 -42.49 -66.80
N THR A 82 25.35 -41.31 -66.23
CA THR A 82 26.39 -40.30 -66.10
C THR A 82 26.92 -40.41 -64.68
N PRO A 83 28.05 -41.11 -64.47
CA PRO A 83 28.67 -41.10 -63.16
C PRO A 83 28.90 -39.65 -62.77
N ALA A 84 28.86 -39.40 -61.46
CA ALA A 84 29.35 -38.23 -60.75
C ALA A 84 30.84 -37.90 -61.03
N ALA A 85 31.32 -38.05 -62.28
CA ALA A 85 32.70 -37.99 -62.74
C ALA A 85 33.32 -36.58 -62.68
N GLY A 86 32.59 -35.60 -62.14
CA GLY A 86 33.08 -34.25 -61.86
C GLY A 86 32.87 -33.80 -60.41
N LEU A 87 32.21 -34.59 -59.56
CA LEU A 87 31.97 -34.21 -58.16
C LEU A 87 33.24 -34.53 -57.35
N GLN A 88 34.08 -33.51 -57.18
CA GLN A 88 35.29 -33.63 -56.35
C GLN A 88 34.91 -33.57 -54.87
N GLU A 89 35.48 -34.47 -54.08
CA GLU A 89 35.39 -34.45 -52.61
C GLU A 89 36.73 -34.00 -52.01
N ILE A 90 36.64 -33.25 -50.91
CA ILE A 90 37.79 -32.87 -50.10
C ILE A 90 37.71 -33.65 -48.81
N ARG A 91 38.67 -34.55 -48.58
CA ARG A 91 38.81 -35.27 -47.31
C ARG A 91 39.45 -34.35 -46.27
N LEU A 92 38.67 -33.99 -45.24
CA LEU A 92 39.15 -33.13 -44.15
C LEU A 92 39.80 -33.94 -43.02
N ARG A 93 39.25 -35.12 -42.73
CA ARG A 93 39.70 -36.05 -41.66
C ARG A 93 39.36 -37.50 -42.06
N PRO A 94 39.92 -38.54 -41.41
CA PRO A 94 39.32 -39.88 -41.49
C PRO A 94 37.81 -39.81 -41.22
N ASP A 95 37.03 -40.40 -42.12
CA ASP A 95 35.56 -40.52 -42.06
C ASP A 95 34.78 -39.19 -42.09
N ILE A 96 35.42 -38.09 -42.52
CA ILE A 96 34.76 -36.79 -42.75
C ILE A 96 35.14 -36.26 -44.13
N TYR A 97 34.12 -36.13 -44.97
CA TYR A 97 34.24 -35.72 -46.36
C TYR A 97 33.41 -34.46 -46.59
N ALA A 98 33.96 -33.50 -47.33
CA ALA A 98 33.23 -32.32 -47.74
C ALA A 98 33.07 -32.33 -49.26
N PRO A 99 31.84 -32.29 -49.79
CA PRO A 99 31.66 -32.05 -51.22
C PRO A 99 32.21 -30.67 -51.60
N VAL A 100 32.81 -30.58 -52.79
CA VAL A 100 33.15 -29.30 -53.40
C VAL A 100 31.86 -28.68 -53.93
N THR A 101 31.23 -27.85 -53.11
CA THR A 101 30.14 -26.96 -53.54
C THR A 101 30.75 -25.67 -54.08
N GLU A 102 30.49 -25.32 -55.34
CA GLU A 102 31.21 -24.23 -55.98
C GLU A 102 30.74 -22.83 -55.56
N GLN A 103 29.46 -22.62 -55.18
CA GLN A 103 28.96 -21.26 -54.86
C GLN A 103 27.79 -21.29 -53.85
N GLY A 104 28.06 -21.10 -52.55
CA GLY A 104 27.00 -21.00 -51.55
C GLY A 104 27.52 -20.66 -50.14
N LYS A 105 26.66 -20.03 -49.32
CA LYS A 105 26.94 -19.89 -47.87
C LYS A 105 26.70 -21.19 -47.11
N THR A 106 25.95 -22.11 -47.71
CA THR A 106 25.72 -23.45 -47.17
C THR A 106 26.92 -24.33 -47.42
N GLN A 107 27.30 -25.09 -46.39
CA GLN A 107 28.36 -26.09 -46.44
C GLN A 107 27.78 -27.42 -46.01
N ALA A 108 28.15 -28.47 -46.73
CA ALA A 108 27.81 -29.84 -46.38
C ALA A 108 29.05 -30.59 -45.87
N LEU A 109 28.86 -31.47 -44.91
CA LEU A 109 29.85 -32.42 -44.39
C LEU A 109 29.21 -33.80 -44.30
N ILE A 110 29.89 -34.82 -44.80
CA ILE A 110 29.47 -36.21 -44.75
C ILE A 110 30.32 -36.91 -43.70
N PHE A 111 29.67 -37.66 -42.82
CA PHE A 111 30.27 -38.41 -41.73
C PHE A 111 30.02 -39.91 -41.91
N GLY A 112 31.10 -40.69 -41.87
CA GLY A 112 31.09 -42.15 -42.06
C GLY A 112 31.51 -42.58 -43.46
N SER A 113 31.41 -43.88 -43.72
CA SER A 113 31.57 -44.44 -45.05
C SER A 113 30.36 -44.07 -45.92
N HIS A 114 30.61 -43.57 -47.12
CA HIS A 114 29.57 -43.14 -48.05
C HIS A 114 29.83 -43.68 -49.45
N ASP A 115 28.74 -43.91 -50.18
CA ASP A 115 28.77 -44.23 -51.61
C ASP A 115 28.79 -42.96 -52.47
N SER A 116 29.11 -43.10 -53.76
CA SER A 116 29.08 -41.97 -54.70
C SER A 116 27.70 -41.34 -54.87
N SER A 117 26.62 -42.12 -54.64
CA SER A 117 25.24 -41.62 -54.61
C SER A 117 25.01 -40.66 -53.45
N THR A 118 25.50 -41.01 -52.26
CA THR A 118 25.42 -40.16 -51.05
C THR A 118 26.12 -38.81 -51.27
N LEU A 119 27.24 -38.80 -51.99
CA LEU A 119 27.93 -37.55 -52.36
C LEU A 119 27.06 -36.68 -53.28
N ALA A 120 26.42 -37.28 -54.30
CA ALA A 120 25.49 -36.56 -55.18
C ALA A 120 24.26 -36.04 -54.42
N THR A 121 23.68 -36.86 -53.56
CA THR A 121 22.59 -36.50 -52.63
C THR A 121 22.97 -35.31 -51.75
N ALA A 122 24.15 -35.34 -51.13
CA ALA A 122 24.63 -34.27 -50.26
C ALA A 122 24.79 -32.93 -51.01
N ASN A 123 25.30 -32.95 -52.25
CA ASN A 123 25.43 -31.74 -53.07
C ASN A 123 24.05 -31.22 -53.51
N ASN A 124 23.16 -32.08 -53.97
CA ASN A 124 21.79 -31.70 -54.34
C ASN A 124 21.03 -31.07 -53.18
N ILE A 125 21.15 -31.64 -51.97
CA ILE A 125 20.56 -31.07 -50.74
C ILE A 125 21.20 -29.72 -50.43
N SER A 126 22.52 -29.61 -50.51
CA SER A 126 23.24 -28.36 -50.28
C SER A 126 22.76 -27.24 -51.21
N ASP A 127 22.65 -27.51 -52.51
CA ASP A 127 22.23 -26.54 -53.53
C ASP A 127 20.76 -26.14 -53.39
N PHE A 128 19.89 -27.12 -53.11
CA PHE A 128 18.48 -26.88 -52.82
C PHE A 128 18.30 -25.96 -51.60
N LEU A 129 18.99 -26.27 -50.50
CA LEU A 129 18.92 -25.47 -49.28
C LEU A 129 19.61 -24.11 -49.42
N ASN A 130 20.67 -24.01 -50.23
CA ASN A 130 21.28 -22.72 -50.59
C ASN A 130 20.28 -21.82 -51.33
N THR A 131 19.51 -22.40 -52.26
CA THR A 131 18.49 -21.67 -53.02
C THR A 131 17.34 -21.23 -52.12
N LEU A 132 16.86 -22.09 -51.23
CA LEU A 132 15.76 -21.77 -50.31
C LEU A 132 16.15 -20.77 -49.23
N TRP A 133 17.28 -21.00 -48.56
CA TRP A 133 17.64 -20.34 -47.30
C TRP A 133 19.06 -19.79 -47.24
N GLY A 134 19.84 -19.84 -48.33
CA GLY A 134 21.19 -19.26 -48.38
C GLY A 134 21.23 -17.75 -48.16
N ILE A 135 20.10 -17.06 -48.34
CA ILE A 135 19.94 -15.61 -48.12
C ILE A 135 19.47 -15.30 -46.68
N LYS A 136 18.94 -16.29 -45.95
CA LYS A 136 18.46 -16.07 -44.57
C LYS A 136 19.62 -15.74 -43.63
N LYS A 137 19.36 -14.83 -42.68
CA LYS A 137 20.36 -14.41 -41.68
C LYS A 137 20.51 -15.40 -40.53
N ASN A 138 19.48 -16.18 -40.24
CA ASN A 138 19.51 -17.12 -39.12
C ASN A 138 20.42 -18.29 -39.47
N VAL A 139 21.20 -18.72 -38.49
CA VAL A 139 21.94 -19.97 -38.57
C VAL A 139 20.95 -21.12 -38.47
N TRP A 140 21.05 -22.05 -39.41
CA TRP A 140 20.27 -23.29 -39.39
C TRP A 140 21.19 -24.46 -39.69
N SER A 141 20.82 -25.61 -39.19
CA SER A 141 21.53 -26.86 -39.45
C SER A 141 20.51 -27.95 -39.79
N MET A 142 20.91 -28.82 -40.69
CA MET A 142 20.13 -29.95 -41.16
C MET A 142 21.01 -31.18 -41.10
N TYR A 143 20.45 -32.28 -40.64
CA TYR A 143 21.10 -33.57 -40.58
C TYR A 143 20.27 -34.57 -41.37
N TYR A 144 20.95 -35.34 -42.19
CA TYR A 144 20.38 -36.39 -43.01
C TYR A 144 21.06 -37.69 -42.62
N LEU A 145 20.31 -38.62 -42.05
CA LEU A 145 20.78 -39.98 -41.77
C LEU A 145 20.21 -40.90 -42.85
N ASN A 146 21.10 -41.42 -43.70
CA ASN A 146 20.71 -42.34 -44.75
C ASN A 146 20.47 -43.74 -44.16
N GLY A 147 19.29 -44.32 -44.44
CA GLY A 147 18.92 -45.65 -43.98
C GLY A 147 19.65 -46.80 -44.68
N GLN A 148 20.27 -46.57 -45.84
CA GLN A 148 20.94 -47.60 -46.63
C GLN A 148 22.40 -47.83 -46.21
N ASP A 149 23.20 -46.76 -46.16
CA ASP A 149 24.64 -46.82 -45.84
C ASP A 149 24.97 -46.35 -44.41
N ASN A 150 23.97 -45.93 -43.63
CA ASN A 150 24.15 -45.35 -42.29
C ASN A 150 25.15 -44.16 -42.31
N SER A 151 25.29 -43.47 -43.44
CA SER A 151 26.06 -42.23 -43.51
C SER A 151 25.22 -41.09 -42.94
N MET A 152 25.89 -40.11 -42.34
CA MET A 152 25.23 -38.91 -41.82
C MET A 152 25.77 -37.68 -42.53
N THR A 153 24.90 -36.95 -43.22
CA THR A 153 25.25 -35.70 -43.88
C THR A 153 24.71 -34.53 -43.07
N MET A 154 25.59 -33.62 -42.67
CA MET A 154 25.25 -32.35 -42.04
C MET A 154 25.32 -31.24 -43.08
N VAL A 155 24.26 -30.46 -43.22
CA VAL A 155 24.22 -29.26 -44.07
C VAL A 155 23.90 -28.06 -43.20
N SER A 156 24.73 -27.03 -43.23
CA SER A 156 24.52 -25.83 -42.41
C SER A 156 25.02 -24.57 -43.11
N THR A 157 24.51 -23.42 -42.70
CA THR A 157 25.07 -22.09 -43.05
C THR A 157 26.29 -21.71 -42.21
N LEU A 158 26.65 -22.51 -41.20
CA LEU A 158 27.90 -22.35 -40.46
C LEU A 158 29.12 -22.61 -41.36
N PRO A 159 30.26 -21.93 -41.15
CA PRO A 159 31.50 -22.21 -41.86
C PRO A 159 32.14 -23.51 -41.33
N LEU A 160 31.48 -24.64 -41.60
CA LEU A 160 31.84 -25.96 -41.10
C LEU A 160 33.30 -26.35 -41.43
N LYS A 161 33.78 -26.01 -42.63
CA LYS A 161 35.16 -26.27 -43.07
C LYS A 161 36.17 -25.56 -42.15
N ASP A 162 35.93 -24.29 -41.82
CA ASP A 162 36.81 -23.50 -40.96
C ASP A 162 36.74 -23.97 -39.50
N MET A 163 35.56 -24.32 -39.01
CA MET A 163 35.38 -24.83 -37.65
C MET A 163 36.08 -26.18 -37.45
N MET A 164 36.03 -27.06 -38.46
CA MET A 164 36.74 -28.33 -38.44
C MET A 164 38.26 -28.15 -38.39
N VAL A 165 38.80 -27.12 -39.04
CA VAL A 165 40.23 -26.81 -39.05
C VAL A 165 40.68 -26.08 -37.78
N ARG A 166 39.91 -25.11 -37.26
CA ARG A 166 40.33 -24.25 -36.14
C ARG A 166 40.34 -24.92 -34.77
N TYR A 167 39.48 -25.92 -34.54
CA TYR A 167 39.29 -26.55 -33.22
C TYR A 167 39.44 -28.07 -33.24
N ASN A 168 40.18 -28.61 -34.20
CA ASN A 168 40.25 -30.05 -34.44
C ASN A 168 38.86 -30.71 -34.54
N GLY A 169 37.82 -29.97 -34.92
CA GLY A 169 36.46 -30.46 -35.09
C GLY A 169 35.82 -31.16 -33.89
N GLU A 170 36.42 -31.18 -32.69
CA GLU A 170 35.98 -32.04 -31.59
C GLU A 170 34.54 -31.72 -31.14
N SER A 171 34.21 -30.42 -31.04
CA SER A 171 32.86 -29.96 -30.71
C SER A 171 31.82 -30.34 -31.77
N ILE A 172 32.19 -30.30 -33.07
CA ILE A 172 31.27 -30.65 -34.17
C ILE A 172 31.11 -32.17 -34.23
N THR A 173 32.21 -32.93 -34.11
CA THR A 173 32.15 -34.40 -34.11
C THR A 173 31.38 -34.92 -32.90
N GLY A 174 31.54 -34.29 -31.73
CA GLY A 174 30.77 -34.60 -30.53
C GLY A 174 29.28 -34.32 -30.72
N LEU A 175 28.93 -33.15 -31.26
CA LEU A 175 27.56 -32.79 -31.60
C LEU A 175 26.95 -33.78 -32.59
N VAL A 176 27.61 -34.02 -33.72
CA VAL A 176 27.14 -34.92 -34.78
C VAL A 176 27.01 -36.35 -34.27
N SER A 177 27.94 -36.87 -33.46
CA SER A 177 27.83 -38.20 -32.86
C SER A 177 26.63 -38.32 -31.91
N THR A 178 26.36 -37.27 -31.12
CA THR A 178 25.18 -37.22 -30.25
C THR A 178 23.90 -37.19 -31.08
N ARG A 179 23.85 -36.36 -32.13
CA ARG A 179 22.71 -36.28 -33.06
C ARG A 179 22.48 -37.59 -33.80
N ARG A 180 23.54 -38.25 -34.24
CA ARG A 180 23.48 -39.56 -34.86
C ARG A 180 22.84 -40.59 -33.93
N ALA A 181 23.24 -40.62 -32.65
CA ALA A 181 22.66 -41.51 -31.66
C ALA A 181 21.16 -41.25 -31.45
N GLU A 182 20.76 -39.97 -31.32
CA GLU A 182 19.35 -39.57 -31.21
C GLU A 182 18.54 -40.00 -32.45
N MET A 183 19.06 -39.76 -33.66
CA MET A 183 18.39 -40.10 -34.92
C MET A 183 18.31 -41.61 -35.13
N LEU A 184 19.33 -42.37 -34.74
CA LEU A 184 19.30 -43.83 -34.78
C LEU A 184 18.29 -44.41 -33.79
N GLN A 185 18.16 -43.81 -32.61
CA GLN A 185 17.11 -44.19 -31.66
C GLN A 185 15.73 -44.01 -32.28
N GLN A 186 15.49 -42.87 -32.94
CA GLN A 186 14.23 -42.61 -33.62
C GLN A 186 14.02 -43.49 -34.86
N ALA A 187 15.08 -43.83 -35.59
CA ALA A 187 14.97 -44.75 -36.73
C ALA A 187 14.48 -46.15 -36.31
N ASN A 188 14.70 -46.54 -35.06
CA ASN A 188 14.22 -47.80 -34.49
C ASN A 188 12.77 -47.71 -33.98
N THR A 189 12.26 -46.51 -33.67
CA THR A 189 10.87 -46.31 -33.24
C THR A 189 9.95 -46.26 -34.46
N LEU A 190 9.52 -47.44 -34.92
CA LEU A 190 8.80 -47.63 -36.19
C LEU A 190 7.50 -46.81 -36.34
N ASP A 191 6.88 -46.43 -35.22
CA ASP A 191 5.56 -45.78 -35.15
C ASP A 191 5.65 -44.24 -35.18
N GLU A 192 6.78 -43.66 -34.75
CA GLU A 192 6.96 -42.21 -34.63
C GLU A 192 7.39 -41.58 -35.95
N ARG A 193 6.44 -41.13 -36.76
CA ARG A 193 6.72 -40.45 -38.04
C ARG A 193 7.44 -39.11 -37.87
N GLU A 194 7.17 -38.44 -36.77
CA GLU A 194 7.78 -37.16 -36.41
C GLU A 194 8.05 -37.12 -34.90
N SER A 195 9.20 -36.59 -34.51
CA SER A 195 9.53 -36.30 -33.11
C SER A 195 10.10 -34.89 -32.98
N PHE A 196 9.93 -34.33 -31.79
CA PHE A 196 10.47 -33.03 -31.44
C PHE A 196 11.53 -33.18 -30.36
N SER A 197 12.47 -32.25 -30.34
CA SER A 197 13.35 -32.06 -29.20
C SER A 197 12.78 -30.99 -28.26
N GLU A 198 13.13 -31.09 -26.98
CA GLU A 198 13.07 -29.97 -26.05
C GLU A 198 13.85 -28.75 -26.58
N LEU A 199 13.55 -27.56 -26.06
CA LEU A 199 14.26 -26.34 -26.38
C LEU A 199 15.71 -26.46 -25.93
N ARG A 200 16.64 -26.33 -26.89
CA ARG A 200 18.07 -26.34 -26.63
C ARG A 200 18.65 -24.95 -26.77
N HIS A 201 19.73 -24.73 -26.04
CA HIS A 201 20.53 -23.52 -26.08
C HIS A 201 21.90 -23.83 -26.69
N THR A 202 22.31 -23.05 -27.69
CA THR A 202 23.67 -23.13 -28.23
C THR A 202 24.58 -22.20 -27.45
N ALA A 203 25.58 -22.76 -26.74
CA ALA A 203 26.51 -21.98 -25.93
C ALA A 203 27.33 -20.95 -26.74
N ASP A 204 27.62 -21.25 -28.01
CA ASP A 204 28.49 -20.43 -28.87
C ASP A 204 27.77 -19.20 -29.46
N SER A 205 26.51 -19.34 -29.88
CA SER A 205 25.72 -18.26 -30.48
C SER A 205 24.65 -17.66 -29.56
N ASN A 206 24.48 -18.20 -28.35
CA ASN A 206 23.42 -17.83 -27.40
C ASN A 206 22.01 -17.89 -28.02
N ASP A 207 21.82 -18.73 -29.03
CA ASP A 207 20.54 -18.91 -29.70
C ASP A 207 19.78 -20.11 -29.15
N TYR A 208 18.45 -19.96 -29.09
CA TYR A 208 17.54 -21.05 -28.76
C TYR A 208 17.01 -21.69 -30.04
N TYR A 209 17.00 -23.01 -30.04
CA TYR A 209 16.51 -23.80 -31.16
C TYR A 209 15.91 -25.11 -30.66
N PHE A 210 15.01 -25.68 -31.45
CA PHE A 210 14.54 -27.05 -31.23
C PHE A 210 14.76 -27.85 -32.52
N THR A 211 14.87 -29.16 -32.38
CA THR A 211 15.10 -30.05 -33.53
C THR A 211 13.79 -30.72 -33.90
N LEU A 212 13.35 -30.55 -35.15
CA LEU A 212 12.28 -31.33 -35.77
C LEU A 212 12.90 -32.53 -36.46
N ARG A 213 12.46 -33.74 -36.13
CA ARG A 213 12.95 -34.96 -36.77
C ARG A 213 11.82 -35.71 -37.45
N THR A 214 11.98 -36.00 -38.73
CA THR A 214 11.00 -36.74 -39.55
C THR A 214 11.64 -38.05 -40.02
N THR A 215 10.95 -39.16 -39.80
CA THR A 215 11.40 -40.49 -40.22
C THR A 215 10.67 -40.92 -41.49
N PHE A 216 11.42 -41.41 -42.47
CA PHE A 216 10.88 -42.00 -43.68
C PHE A 216 11.21 -43.49 -43.72
N ASN A 217 10.17 -44.31 -43.58
CA ASN A 217 10.31 -45.75 -43.61
C ASN A 217 10.28 -46.24 -45.06
N GLN A 218 11.34 -46.91 -45.48
CA GLN A 218 11.41 -47.64 -46.74
C GLN A 218 11.50 -49.15 -46.44
N PRO A 219 10.79 -50.00 -47.19
CA PRO A 219 10.89 -51.44 -46.99
C PRO A 219 12.29 -51.94 -47.34
N GLY A 220 12.91 -52.72 -46.45
CA GLY A 220 14.19 -53.40 -46.71
C GLY A 220 15.45 -52.70 -46.19
N HIS A 221 15.35 -51.47 -45.67
CA HIS A 221 16.46 -50.71 -45.09
C HIS A 221 16.07 -50.08 -43.74
N LEU A 222 17.04 -49.52 -43.01
CA LEU A 222 16.73 -48.71 -41.83
C LEU A 222 15.95 -47.46 -42.27
N ALA A 223 15.16 -46.88 -41.37
CA ALA A 223 14.44 -45.65 -41.66
C ALA A 223 15.43 -44.50 -41.92
N THR A 224 15.20 -43.76 -43.00
CA THR A 224 15.95 -42.53 -43.29
C THR A 224 15.39 -41.41 -42.42
N VAL A 225 16.24 -40.74 -41.65
CA VAL A 225 15.80 -39.68 -40.73
C VAL A 225 16.35 -38.34 -41.19
N LEU A 226 15.47 -37.36 -41.36
CA LEU A 226 15.86 -35.96 -41.51
C LEU A 226 15.64 -35.22 -40.20
N ALA A 227 16.64 -34.47 -39.75
CA ALA A 227 16.53 -33.59 -38.60
C ALA A 227 16.86 -32.15 -39.00
N PHE A 228 16.00 -31.20 -38.65
CA PHE A 228 16.24 -29.77 -38.83
C PHE A 228 16.35 -29.09 -37.48
N ASP A 229 17.40 -28.28 -37.29
CA ASP A 229 17.50 -27.36 -36.16
C ASP A 229 16.79 -26.05 -36.51
N LEU A 230 15.65 -25.81 -35.87
CA LEU A 230 14.82 -24.63 -36.08
C LEU A 230 15.18 -23.56 -35.05
N PRO A 231 15.75 -22.41 -35.46
CA PRO A 231 15.96 -21.31 -34.55
C PRO A 231 14.62 -20.71 -34.12
N VAL A 232 14.53 -20.31 -32.85
CA VAL A 232 13.32 -19.76 -32.22
C VAL A 232 13.48 -18.27 -31.91
N ASN A 233 14.71 -17.77 -31.87
CA ASN A 233 15.05 -16.42 -31.38
C ASN A 233 14.30 -15.28 -32.11
N ASP A 234 14.09 -15.41 -33.41
CA ASP A 234 13.35 -14.42 -34.21
C ASP A 234 11.82 -14.50 -34.06
N LEU A 235 11.31 -15.59 -33.46
CA LEU A 235 9.90 -15.74 -33.10
C LEU A 235 9.59 -15.17 -31.71
N LEU A 236 10.61 -14.92 -30.88
CA LEU A 236 10.48 -14.33 -29.55
C LEU A 236 10.21 -12.82 -29.67
N ILE A 237 9.02 -12.46 -30.15
CA ILE A 237 8.56 -11.08 -30.23
C ILE A 237 7.97 -10.70 -28.87
N GLY A 238 8.49 -9.62 -28.28
CA GLY A 238 8.05 -9.11 -26.97
C GLY A 238 8.92 -9.59 -25.81
N ASN A 239 8.45 -9.42 -24.57
CA ASN A 239 9.17 -9.78 -23.34
C ASN A 239 8.97 -11.26 -22.95
N LEU A 240 8.89 -12.14 -23.95
CA LEU A 240 8.80 -13.59 -23.75
C LEU A 240 10.20 -14.12 -23.42
N ARG A 241 10.35 -14.78 -22.27
CA ARG A 241 11.63 -15.36 -21.88
C ARG A 241 11.70 -16.83 -22.29
N PRO A 242 12.70 -17.25 -23.08
CA PRO A 242 12.80 -18.64 -23.55
C PRO A 242 13.07 -19.64 -22.42
N ASP A 243 13.74 -19.20 -21.35
CA ASP A 243 14.04 -20.02 -20.16
C ASP A 243 12.78 -20.50 -19.40
N LEU A 244 11.65 -19.83 -19.62
CA LEU A 244 10.36 -20.17 -19.00
C LEU A 244 9.47 -21.02 -19.92
N MET A 245 9.96 -21.36 -21.13
CA MET A 245 9.23 -22.16 -22.11
C MET A 245 9.70 -23.61 -22.05
N MET A 246 8.75 -24.49 -21.76
CA MET A 246 8.95 -25.93 -21.82
C MET A 246 8.09 -26.50 -22.95
N PHE A 247 8.67 -27.46 -23.65
CA PHE A 247 8.10 -28.07 -24.83
C PHE A 247 7.83 -29.53 -24.51
N HIS A 248 6.56 -29.95 -24.57
CA HIS A 248 6.14 -31.30 -24.23
C HIS A 248 5.42 -31.93 -25.42
N ASP A 249 5.61 -33.23 -25.63
CA ASP A 249 4.82 -33.99 -26.60
C ASP A 249 3.42 -34.27 -26.03
N THR A 250 2.41 -34.23 -26.89
CA THR A 250 0.99 -34.41 -26.48
C THR A 250 0.71 -35.75 -25.81
N ASP A 251 1.54 -36.77 -26.07
CA ASP A 251 1.35 -38.13 -25.58
C ASP A 251 2.02 -38.39 -24.22
N SER A 252 2.78 -37.42 -23.72
CA SER A 252 3.49 -37.50 -22.44
C SER A 252 2.57 -37.18 -21.24
N GLY A 253 1.47 -37.92 -21.12
CA GLY A 253 0.71 -38.04 -19.87
C GLY A 253 -0.79 -37.78 -19.99
N ASN A 254 -1.57 -38.82 -19.69
CA ASN A 254 -3.00 -38.79 -19.34
C ASN A 254 -3.32 -37.72 -18.29
N GLN A 255 -3.54 -36.48 -18.71
CA GLN A 255 -4.44 -35.54 -18.05
C GLN A 255 -5.14 -34.81 -19.17
N ASP A 256 -6.46 -34.73 -19.09
CA ASP A 256 -7.26 -33.85 -19.94
C ASP A 256 -6.53 -32.51 -20.06
N ILE A 257 -5.89 -32.24 -21.20
CA ILE A 257 -5.30 -30.94 -21.51
C ILE A 257 -6.49 -30.05 -21.83
N SER A 258 -7.30 -29.77 -20.81
CA SER A 258 -8.15 -28.60 -20.83
C SER A 258 -7.21 -27.43 -21.06
N THR A 259 -7.47 -26.64 -22.09
CA THR A 259 -6.81 -25.38 -22.43
C THR A 259 -6.94 -24.30 -21.33
N ALA A 260 -7.22 -24.71 -20.10
CA ALA A 260 -7.37 -23.89 -18.92
C ALA A 260 -5.99 -23.68 -18.28
N ASP A 261 -5.67 -22.41 -18.03
CA ASP A 261 -4.46 -22.00 -17.33
C ASP A 261 -4.39 -22.67 -15.95
N ARG A 262 -3.29 -23.37 -15.66
CA ARG A 262 -3.12 -24.07 -14.37
C ARG A 262 -2.30 -23.21 -13.43
N LEU A 263 -2.84 -22.98 -12.23
CA LEU A 263 -2.14 -22.29 -11.17
C LEU A 263 -1.34 -23.30 -10.36
N ASN A 264 -0.01 -23.24 -10.46
CA ASN A 264 0.88 -24.02 -9.62
C ASN A 264 1.20 -23.24 -8.36
N LEU A 265 0.48 -23.53 -7.27
CA LEU A 265 0.63 -22.85 -5.99
C LEU A 265 1.96 -23.15 -5.29
N ALA A 266 2.59 -24.28 -5.59
CA ALA A 266 3.86 -24.68 -4.95
C ALA A 266 5.04 -23.84 -5.44
N THR A 267 5.05 -23.48 -6.73
CA THR A 267 6.07 -22.63 -7.36
C THR A 267 5.62 -21.18 -7.52
N ALA A 268 4.41 -20.84 -7.06
CA ALA A 268 3.79 -19.52 -7.28
C ALA A 268 3.88 -19.08 -8.76
N SER A 269 3.59 -20.01 -9.67
CA SER A 269 3.66 -19.80 -11.12
C SER A 269 2.36 -20.17 -11.81
N VAL A 270 2.04 -19.45 -12.88
CA VAL A 270 0.94 -19.73 -13.78
C VAL A 270 1.51 -20.45 -15.00
N GLU A 271 1.00 -21.65 -15.28
CA GLU A 271 1.34 -22.41 -16.48
C GLU A 271 0.31 -22.08 -17.56
N LEU A 272 0.76 -21.42 -18.63
CA LEU A 272 -0.03 -21.08 -19.80
C LEU A 272 0.20 -22.16 -20.87
N PHE A 273 -0.88 -22.72 -21.40
CA PHE A 273 -0.83 -23.79 -22.40
C PHE A 273 -1.17 -23.24 -23.78
N ALA A 274 -0.30 -23.52 -24.75
CA ALA A 274 -0.58 -23.27 -26.16
C ALA A 274 -0.34 -24.55 -26.97
N PRO A 275 -1.40 -25.31 -27.30
CA PRO A 275 -1.26 -26.45 -28.18
C PRO A 275 -0.97 -26.00 -29.61
N LEU A 276 -0.16 -26.77 -30.34
CA LEU A 276 -0.01 -26.59 -31.79
C LEU A 276 -1.06 -27.43 -32.51
N SER A 277 -1.74 -26.84 -33.50
CA SER A 277 -2.81 -27.53 -34.21
C SER A 277 -2.30 -28.57 -35.22
N SER A 278 -1.07 -28.43 -35.74
CA SER A 278 -0.51 -29.32 -36.78
C SER A 278 0.70 -30.13 -36.33
N ALA A 279 1.07 -30.04 -35.05
CA ALA A 279 2.17 -30.79 -34.44
C ALA A 279 1.69 -31.42 -33.12
N SER A 280 2.16 -32.62 -32.80
CA SER A 280 1.88 -33.33 -31.54
C SER A 280 2.66 -32.73 -30.36
N MET A 281 2.64 -31.41 -30.24
CA MET A 281 3.47 -30.64 -29.33
C MET A 281 2.62 -29.60 -28.59
N VAL A 282 2.84 -29.49 -27.28
CA VAL A 282 2.25 -28.45 -26.43
C VAL A 282 3.37 -27.57 -25.88
N ILE A 283 3.21 -26.27 -26.07
CA ILE A 283 4.09 -25.27 -25.45
C ILE A 283 3.50 -24.93 -24.09
N THR A 284 4.30 -25.13 -23.06
CA THR A 284 4.00 -24.72 -21.69
C THR A 284 4.87 -23.53 -21.34
N TYR A 285 4.26 -22.40 -21.00
CA TYR A 285 4.98 -21.20 -20.56
C TYR A 285 4.72 -20.96 -19.08
N GLN A 286 5.75 -21.09 -18.26
CA GLN A 286 5.67 -20.97 -16.82
C GLN A 286 5.98 -19.54 -16.38
N VAL A 287 4.96 -18.77 -16.02
CA VAL A 287 5.13 -17.37 -15.60
C VAL A 287 5.07 -17.26 -14.09
N SER A 288 6.15 -16.77 -13.48
CA SER A 288 6.18 -16.49 -12.03
C SER A 288 5.29 -15.30 -11.66
N ILE A 289 4.48 -15.43 -10.60
CA ILE A 289 3.61 -14.34 -10.13
C ILE A 289 4.42 -13.10 -9.75
N LEU A 290 5.64 -13.29 -9.20
CA LEU A 290 6.51 -12.17 -8.85
C LEU A 290 6.99 -11.39 -10.09
N MET A 291 7.27 -12.09 -11.20
CA MET A 291 7.64 -11.45 -12.46
C MET A 291 6.47 -10.64 -13.02
N LEU A 292 5.27 -11.22 -13.01
CA LEU A 292 4.03 -10.53 -13.39
C LEU A 292 3.78 -9.30 -12.51
N LEU A 293 3.98 -9.41 -11.20
CA LEU A 293 3.81 -8.30 -10.27
C LEU A 293 4.81 -7.18 -10.56
N ASN A 294 6.07 -7.52 -10.83
CA ASN A 294 7.08 -6.52 -11.18
C ASN A 294 6.76 -5.82 -12.51
N GLN A 295 6.31 -6.57 -13.52
CA GLN A 295 5.85 -6.00 -14.78
C GLN A 295 4.62 -5.11 -14.59
N ALA A 296 3.65 -5.54 -13.79
CA ALA A 296 2.46 -4.77 -13.45
C ALA A 296 2.80 -3.48 -12.71
N ILE A 297 3.74 -3.53 -11.75
CA ILE A 297 4.24 -2.35 -11.04
C ILE A 297 4.90 -1.38 -12.01
N HIS A 298 5.68 -1.87 -12.98
CA HIS A 298 6.36 -0.99 -13.94
C HIS A 298 5.36 -0.31 -14.89
N GLU A 299 4.43 -1.07 -15.46
CA GLU A 299 3.44 -0.55 -16.43
C GLU A 299 2.43 0.40 -15.76
N PHE A 300 1.97 0.07 -14.56
CA PHE A 300 0.96 0.86 -13.82
C PHE A 300 1.56 1.69 -12.68
N ALA A 301 2.86 1.99 -12.72
CA ALA A 301 3.60 2.68 -11.66
C ALA A 301 2.97 4.02 -11.27
N LEU A 302 2.51 4.80 -12.26
CA LEU A 302 1.91 6.11 -12.03
C LEU A 302 0.59 5.98 -11.27
N THR A 303 -0.31 5.12 -11.73
CA THR A 303 -1.62 4.91 -11.12
C THR A 303 -1.48 4.36 -9.70
N LEU A 304 -0.62 3.37 -9.50
CA LEU A 304 -0.30 2.82 -8.17
C LEU A 304 0.35 3.88 -7.28
N GLY A 305 1.25 4.70 -7.82
CA GLY A 305 1.90 5.80 -7.12
C GLY A 305 0.92 6.88 -6.65
N LEU A 306 -0.08 7.23 -7.48
CA LEU A 306 -1.13 8.19 -7.12
C LEU A 306 -2.03 7.63 -6.02
N CYS A 307 -2.43 6.36 -6.10
CA CYS A 307 -3.18 5.69 -5.03
C CYS A 307 -2.39 5.64 -3.72
N LEU A 308 -1.09 5.35 -3.79
CA LEU A 308 -0.21 5.34 -2.62
C LEU A 308 -0.05 6.74 -2.01
N LEU A 309 0.13 7.78 -2.84
CA LEU A 309 0.16 9.18 -2.40
C LEU A 309 -1.14 9.56 -1.69
N LEU A 310 -2.29 9.18 -2.26
CA LEU A 310 -3.61 9.47 -1.70
C LEU A 310 -3.83 8.72 -0.38
N PHE A 311 -3.34 7.48 -0.27
CA PHE A 311 -3.32 6.72 0.98
C PHE A 311 -2.46 7.39 2.05
N VAL A 312 -1.23 7.80 1.72
CA VAL A 312 -0.31 8.50 2.65
C VAL A 312 -0.92 9.83 3.11
N LEU A 313 -1.51 10.60 2.20
CA LEU A 313 -2.17 11.86 2.54
C LEU A 313 -3.36 11.65 3.48
N SER A 314 -4.17 10.60 3.24
CA SER A 314 -5.27 10.25 4.13
C SER A 314 -4.80 9.78 5.49
N LEU A 315 -3.73 8.98 5.54
CA LEU A 315 -3.14 8.47 6.77
C LEU A 315 -2.54 9.62 7.58
N ALA A 316 -1.82 10.53 6.95
CA ALA A 316 -1.32 11.77 7.55
C ALA A 316 -2.47 12.63 8.11
N THR A 317 -3.56 12.78 7.37
CA THR A 317 -4.76 13.51 7.84
C THR A 317 -5.36 12.84 9.06
N SER A 318 -5.50 11.50 9.06
CA SER A 318 -6.02 10.74 10.20
C SER A 318 -5.11 10.83 11.44
N PHE A 319 -3.80 10.87 11.23
CA PHE A 319 -2.80 10.98 12.28
C PHE A 319 -2.79 12.37 12.92
N LEU A 320 -2.90 13.43 12.10
CA LEU A 320 -3.09 14.80 12.57
C LEU A 320 -4.38 14.91 13.38
N LEU A 321 -5.50 14.37 12.89
CA LEU A 321 -6.77 14.35 13.62
C LEU A 321 -6.68 13.65 14.97
N ARG A 322 -5.97 12.51 15.05
CA ARG A 322 -5.70 11.83 16.33
C ARG A 322 -4.88 12.71 17.28
N ARG A 323 -3.85 13.40 16.79
CA ARG A 323 -3.03 14.30 17.60
C ARG A 323 -3.84 15.49 18.14
N TYR A 324 -4.75 16.06 17.35
CA TYR A 324 -5.67 17.11 17.79
C TYR A 324 -6.75 16.62 18.77
N GLN A 325 -6.98 15.30 18.89
CA GLN A 325 -7.99 14.72 19.78
C GLN A 325 -7.46 14.34 21.18
N ALA A 326 -6.17 14.49 21.46
CA ALA A 326 -5.58 14.24 22.78
C ALA A 326 -6.04 15.29 23.82
N PRO A 327 -6.09 14.92 25.11
CA PRO A 327 -7.29 14.95 25.94
C PRO A 327 -7.99 16.31 25.92
N GLN A 328 -9.23 16.34 25.42
CA GLN A 328 -10.19 17.26 26.04
C GLN A 328 -10.43 16.71 27.45
N GLU A 329 -9.66 17.21 28.42
CA GLU A 329 -10.18 17.42 29.77
C GLU A 329 -11.60 17.93 29.62
N ASP A 330 -12.51 17.34 30.39
CA ASP A 330 -13.93 17.62 30.39
C ASP A 330 -14.17 19.05 29.94
N LYS A 331 -14.95 19.23 28.86
CA LYS A 331 -15.60 20.51 28.61
C LYS A 331 -16.52 20.75 29.81
N THR A 332 -15.96 21.12 30.95
CA THR A 332 -16.64 21.87 31.99
C THR A 332 -17.16 23.06 31.25
N ASN A 333 -18.47 23.07 31.06
CA ASN A 333 -19.17 24.17 30.44
C ASN A 333 -18.57 25.47 30.99
N PRO A 334 -18.23 26.47 30.16
CA PRO A 334 -17.70 27.74 30.67
C PRO A 334 -18.64 28.37 31.69
N GLU A 335 -19.94 28.05 31.59
CA GLU A 335 -20.96 28.38 32.59
C GLU A 335 -20.71 27.72 33.95
N LEU A 336 -20.29 26.45 33.99
CA LEU A 336 -19.97 25.76 35.24
C LEU A 336 -18.69 26.31 35.88
N GLU A 337 -17.71 26.69 35.07
CA GLU A 337 -16.47 27.34 35.56
C GLU A 337 -16.77 28.74 36.12
N LEU A 338 -17.58 29.53 35.41
CA LEU A 338 -18.05 30.83 35.87
C LEU A 338 -18.87 30.71 37.16
N LEU A 339 -19.77 29.72 37.25
CA LEU A 339 -20.54 29.47 38.47
C LEU A 339 -19.64 29.06 39.65
N ARG A 340 -18.56 28.32 39.42
CA ARG A 340 -17.59 27.99 40.48
C ARG A 340 -16.85 29.23 40.96
N ILE A 341 -16.40 30.09 40.04
CA ILE A 341 -15.70 31.34 40.38
C ILE A 341 -16.62 32.28 41.16
N LEU A 342 -17.85 32.51 40.69
CA LEU A 342 -18.83 33.36 41.38
C LEU A 342 -19.22 32.80 42.75
N ASN A 343 -19.42 31.49 42.87
CA ASN A 343 -19.70 30.87 44.17
C ASN A 343 -18.54 31.04 45.15
N LYS A 344 -17.29 30.97 44.66
CA LYS A 344 -16.11 31.22 45.49
C LYS A 344 -16.05 32.67 45.96
N GLU A 345 -16.26 33.63 45.05
CA GLU A 345 -16.29 35.06 45.39
C GLU A 345 -17.40 35.39 46.41
N MET A 346 -18.60 34.83 46.23
CA MET A 346 -19.69 35.00 47.20
C MET A 346 -19.31 34.46 48.58
N VAL A 347 -18.69 33.29 48.68
CA VAL A 347 -18.28 32.71 49.97
C VAL A 347 -17.17 33.52 50.62
N ASP A 348 -16.20 34.01 49.85
CA ASP A 348 -15.08 34.81 50.35
C ASP A 348 -15.56 36.20 50.85
N SER A 349 -16.63 36.76 50.28
CA SER A 349 -17.21 38.06 50.69
C SER A 349 -17.90 38.07 52.07
N LEU A 350 -18.17 36.91 52.68
CA LEU A 350 -18.91 36.83 53.94
C LEU A 350 -18.09 37.38 55.13
N PRO A 351 -18.71 38.16 56.04
CA PRO A 351 -18.02 38.70 57.21
C PRO A 351 -17.75 37.63 58.29
N VAL A 352 -18.42 36.47 58.21
CA VAL A 352 -18.33 35.31 59.12
C VAL A 352 -17.51 34.18 58.51
N GLY A 353 -16.95 33.30 59.35
CA GLY A 353 -16.29 32.08 58.86
C GLY A 353 -17.34 31.09 58.35
N PHE A 354 -17.29 30.75 57.06
CA PHE A 354 -18.20 29.78 56.44
C PHE A 354 -17.42 28.59 55.87
N VAL A 355 -17.88 27.36 56.17
CA VAL A 355 -17.30 26.12 55.64
C VAL A 355 -18.40 25.15 55.24
N ILE A 356 -18.22 24.54 54.06
CA ILE A 356 -18.97 23.37 53.62
C ILE A 356 -18.06 22.15 53.78
N TYR A 357 -18.41 21.28 54.73
CA TYR A 357 -17.66 20.05 54.99
C TYR A 357 -18.43 18.83 54.49
N ASP A 358 -17.74 17.98 53.72
CA ASP A 358 -18.23 16.66 53.35
C ASP A 358 -17.74 15.63 54.37
N PHE A 359 -18.68 15.03 55.10
CA PHE A 359 -18.40 14.04 56.13
C PHE A 359 -18.01 12.66 55.57
N ASN A 360 -18.40 12.34 54.33
CA ASN A 360 -18.08 11.06 53.72
C ASN A 360 -16.65 11.07 53.17
N ALA A 361 -16.30 12.13 52.43
CA ALA A 361 -14.97 12.27 51.82
C ALA A 361 -13.90 12.79 52.80
N HIS A 362 -14.29 13.20 54.02
CA HIS A 362 -13.42 13.89 54.98
C HIS A 362 -12.68 15.09 54.35
N ARG A 363 -13.39 15.81 53.47
CA ARG A 363 -12.80 16.84 52.62
C ARG A 363 -13.63 18.11 52.68
N GLU A 364 -12.92 19.23 52.66
CA GLU A 364 -13.51 20.55 52.53
C GLU A 364 -13.86 20.82 51.05
N VAL A 365 -15.10 21.24 50.81
CA VAL A 365 -15.61 21.47 49.45
C VAL A 365 -15.49 22.95 49.11
N VAL A 366 -15.81 23.84 50.07
CA VAL A 366 -15.63 25.29 49.97
C VAL A 366 -15.40 25.85 51.37
N SER A 367 -14.38 26.70 51.56
CA SER A 367 -14.23 27.57 52.74
C SER A 367 -13.87 29.00 52.35
N ASN A 368 -14.21 29.91 53.25
CA ASN A 368 -13.71 31.29 53.28
C ASN A 368 -12.35 31.33 54.01
N GLU A 369 -11.45 32.23 53.62
CA GLU A 369 -10.14 32.48 54.25
C GLU A 369 -10.19 32.58 55.79
N LYS A 370 -11.21 33.23 56.35
CA LYS A 370 -11.38 33.34 57.82
C LYS A 370 -11.66 32.01 58.48
N ALA A 371 -12.41 31.15 57.80
CA ALA A 371 -12.72 29.83 58.33
C ALA A 371 -11.56 28.86 58.13
N ALA A 372 -10.85 28.96 57.01
CA ALA A 372 -9.64 28.18 56.73
C ALA A 372 -8.59 28.27 57.85
N GLN A 373 -8.44 29.44 58.47
CA GLN A 373 -7.53 29.65 59.60
C GLN A 373 -8.00 28.98 60.91
N LEU A 374 -9.31 28.77 61.08
CA LEU A 374 -9.91 28.20 62.29
C LEU A 374 -10.11 26.68 62.19
N ILE A 375 -10.22 26.12 60.98
CA ILE A 375 -10.38 24.68 60.72
C ILE A 375 -9.35 23.79 61.44
N PRO A 376 -8.02 24.06 61.41
CA PRO A 376 -7.06 23.16 62.07
C PRO A 376 -7.21 23.12 63.59
N HIS A 377 -7.86 24.12 64.18
CA HIS A 377 -8.11 24.22 65.62
C HIS A 377 -9.47 23.67 66.04
N LEU A 378 -10.29 23.22 65.08
CA LEU A 378 -11.67 22.77 65.30
C LEU A 378 -11.85 21.30 64.93
N ASN A 379 -12.24 20.48 65.92
CA ASN A 379 -12.70 19.12 65.63
C ASN A 379 -14.19 19.15 65.24
N LEU A 380 -14.46 19.23 63.93
CA LEU A 380 -15.80 19.35 63.35
C LEU A 380 -16.73 18.17 63.70
N GLN A 381 -16.19 16.95 63.86
CA GLN A 381 -16.98 15.78 64.28
C GLN A 381 -17.45 15.91 65.73
N LYS A 382 -16.54 16.35 66.62
CA LYS A 382 -16.87 16.59 68.03
C LYS A 382 -17.90 17.70 68.17
N ILE A 383 -17.80 18.76 67.37
CA ILE A 383 -18.75 19.89 67.38
C ILE A 383 -20.15 19.43 67.01
N VAL A 384 -20.31 18.62 65.95
CA VAL A 384 -21.62 18.06 65.57
C VAL A 384 -22.21 17.29 66.75
N SER A 385 -21.46 16.35 67.32
CA SER A 385 -21.97 15.50 68.42
C SER A 385 -22.35 16.27 69.69
N LEU A 386 -21.64 17.36 70.00
CA LEU A 386 -21.96 18.21 71.16
C LEU A 386 -23.14 19.14 70.86
N SER A 387 -23.27 19.59 69.62
CA SER A 387 -24.32 20.52 69.21
C SER A 387 -25.70 19.88 69.04
N GLU A 388 -25.79 18.57 68.77
CA GLU A 388 -27.05 17.81 68.81
C GLU A 388 -27.67 17.82 70.22
N ASN A 389 -26.84 17.87 71.27
CA ASN A 389 -27.30 17.95 72.66
C ASN A 389 -27.62 19.38 73.12
N ALA A 390 -27.04 20.40 72.47
CA ALA A 390 -27.07 21.81 72.91
C ALA A 390 -27.87 22.75 71.98
N GLN A 391 -28.97 22.26 71.39
CA GLN A 391 -29.86 23.04 70.50
C GLN A 391 -29.13 23.83 69.39
N GLY A 392 -28.06 23.24 68.82
CA GLY A 392 -27.40 23.78 67.63
C GLY A 392 -26.51 25.02 67.83
N MET A 393 -26.30 25.50 69.06
CA MET A 393 -25.39 26.62 69.34
C MET A 393 -24.26 26.17 70.28
N LEU A 394 -23.02 26.21 69.80
CA LEU A 394 -21.83 25.84 70.56
C LEU A 394 -20.88 27.03 70.66
N GLN A 395 -20.47 27.39 71.88
CA GLN A 395 -19.39 28.35 72.11
C GLN A 395 -18.06 27.60 72.20
N VAL A 396 -17.11 27.98 71.37
CA VAL A 396 -15.76 27.43 71.34
C VAL A 396 -14.78 28.57 71.57
N THR A 397 -13.90 28.41 72.56
CA THR A 397 -12.84 29.38 72.83
C THR A 397 -11.58 28.97 72.07
N ILE A 398 -11.11 29.83 71.17
CA ILE A 398 -9.87 29.62 70.40
C ILE A 398 -9.00 30.85 70.63
N ASN A 399 -7.75 30.68 71.05
CA ASN A 399 -6.79 31.77 71.25
C ASN A 399 -7.35 32.94 72.08
N ASN A 400 -8.04 32.63 73.19
CA ASN A 400 -8.69 33.59 74.09
C ASN A 400 -9.86 34.41 73.50
N GLU A 401 -10.34 34.08 72.30
CA GLU A 401 -11.56 34.66 71.70
C GLU A 401 -12.70 33.65 71.71
N VAL A 402 -13.92 34.10 72.00
CA VAL A 402 -15.11 33.24 72.01
C VAL A 402 -15.78 33.25 70.65
N TYR A 403 -15.78 32.08 70.00
CA TYR A 403 -16.47 31.85 68.74
C TYR A 403 -17.78 31.09 68.98
N GLU A 404 -18.83 31.55 68.33
CA GLU A 404 -20.09 30.81 68.24
C GLU A 404 -20.09 30.01 66.94
N VAL A 405 -20.15 28.69 67.06
CA VAL A 405 -20.26 27.76 65.93
C VAL A 405 -21.70 27.28 65.85
N ARG A 406 -22.36 27.62 64.74
CA ARG A 406 -23.65 27.07 64.35
C ARG A 406 -23.44 26.11 63.20
N HIS A 407 -24.13 24.98 63.25
CA HIS A 407 -24.11 24.01 62.17
C HIS A 407 -25.52 23.77 61.65
N GLN A 408 -25.64 23.54 60.35
CA GLN A 408 -26.90 23.16 59.71
C GLN A 408 -26.65 22.07 58.68
N GLN A 409 -27.56 21.09 58.62
CA GLN A 409 -27.51 20.07 57.58
C GLN A 409 -28.17 20.60 56.30
N SER A 410 -27.56 20.29 55.15
CA SER A 410 -28.15 20.66 53.87
C SER A 410 -29.43 19.88 53.58
N HIS A 411 -30.49 20.59 53.20
CA HIS A 411 -31.77 19.99 52.80
C HIS A 411 -31.69 19.25 51.46
N CYS A 412 -30.78 19.67 50.56
CA CYS A 412 -30.67 19.11 49.21
C CYS A 412 -29.78 17.87 49.17
N SER A 413 -28.87 17.71 50.13
CA SER A 413 -27.95 16.57 50.19
C SER A 413 -27.50 16.33 51.63
N PRO A 414 -27.86 15.20 52.25
CA PRO A 414 -27.62 14.98 53.68
C PRO A 414 -26.14 14.83 54.05
N GLN A 415 -25.26 14.69 53.05
CA GLN A 415 -23.82 14.43 53.19
C GLN A 415 -23.03 15.72 53.50
N TYR A 416 -23.57 16.88 53.13
CA TYR A 416 -22.94 18.17 53.35
C TYR A 416 -23.52 18.83 54.59
N ARG A 417 -22.64 19.34 55.47
CA ARG A 417 -23.07 20.25 56.55
C ARG A 417 -22.37 21.58 56.41
N PHE A 418 -23.13 22.61 56.73
CA PHE A 418 -22.71 24.00 56.74
C PHE A 418 -22.29 24.38 58.14
N PHE A 419 -21.11 24.98 58.27
CA PHE A 419 -20.62 25.58 59.51
C PHE A 419 -20.54 27.09 59.34
N ILE A 420 -21.19 27.80 60.26
CA ILE A 420 -21.11 29.25 60.38
C ILE A 420 -20.43 29.55 61.71
N ILE A 421 -19.31 30.26 61.64
CA ILE A 421 -18.47 30.60 62.78
C ILE A 421 -18.48 32.12 62.91
N SER A 422 -19.05 32.63 64.00
CA SER A 422 -19.05 34.07 64.33
C SER A 422 -18.23 34.36 65.58
N ASN A 423 -17.58 35.53 65.63
CA ASN A 423 -16.81 35.98 66.79
C ASN A 423 -17.70 36.85 67.68
N GLN A 424 -18.05 36.35 68.88
CA GLN A 424 -19.00 37.03 69.76
C GLN A 424 -18.41 38.31 70.37
N ASP A 425 -17.12 38.31 70.72
CA ASP A 425 -16.47 39.48 71.33
C ASP A 425 -16.45 40.68 70.37
N ARG A 426 -16.23 40.41 69.08
CA ARG A 426 -16.29 41.41 68.02
C ARG A 426 -17.72 41.90 67.77
N GLU A 427 -18.73 41.04 67.78
CA GLU A 427 -20.13 41.44 67.65
C GLU A 427 -20.60 42.31 68.82
N ILE A 428 -20.23 41.96 70.06
CA ILE A 428 -20.55 42.76 71.25
C ILE A 428 -19.85 44.12 71.18
N LEU A 429 -18.59 44.18 70.74
CA LEU A 429 -17.88 45.44 70.54
C LEU A 429 -18.54 46.32 69.47
N ILE A 430 -18.94 45.73 68.34
CA ILE A 430 -19.64 46.44 67.26
C ILE A 430 -20.98 46.97 67.77
N ASN A 431 -21.76 46.16 68.48
CA ASN A 431 -23.04 46.59 69.05
C ASN A 431 -22.87 47.73 70.07
N LYS A 432 -21.84 47.69 70.92
CA LYS A 432 -21.52 48.81 71.82
C LYS A 432 -21.15 50.07 71.04
N LYS A 433 -20.36 49.95 69.97
CA LYS A 433 -20.03 51.08 69.07
C LYS A 433 -21.27 51.63 68.36
N LEU A 434 -22.18 50.77 67.90
CA LEU A 434 -23.44 51.16 67.29
C LEU A 434 -24.35 51.89 68.28
N GLN A 435 -24.50 51.38 69.50
CA GLN A 435 -25.26 52.07 70.55
C GLN A 435 -24.62 53.41 70.93
N HIS A 436 -23.29 53.48 70.96
CA HIS A 436 -22.59 54.75 71.20
C HIS A 436 -22.83 55.74 70.05
N ALA A 437 -22.74 55.28 68.80
CA ALA A 437 -23.01 56.09 67.61
C ALA A 437 -24.46 56.59 67.59
N GLN A 438 -25.43 55.73 67.94
CA GLN A 438 -26.84 56.10 68.07
C GLN A 438 -27.06 57.15 69.16
N LYS A 439 -26.44 56.99 70.34
CA LYS A 439 -26.52 58.01 71.41
C LYS A 439 -25.94 59.36 70.98
N VAL A 440 -24.84 59.36 70.23
CA VAL A 440 -24.27 60.60 69.67
C VAL A 440 -25.21 61.21 68.63
N LEU A 441 -25.78 60.40 67.75
CA LEU A 441 -26.77 60.84 66.77
C LEU A 441 -27.98 61.48 67.47
N ASP A 442 -28.54 60.82 68.49
CA ASP A 442 -29.67 61.34 69.27
C ASP A 442 -29.33 62.63 70.01
N LYS A 443 -28.10 62.75 70.52
CA LYS A 443 -27.64 64.01 71.12
C LYS A 443 -27.52 65.13 70.08
N ILE A 444 -27.02 64.82 68.89
CA ILE A 444 -26.94 65.78 67.78
C ILE A 444 -28.35 66.17 67.33
N THR A 445 -29.26 65.23 67.13
CA THR A 445 -30.64 65.53 66.72
C THR A 445 -31.37 66.37 67.76
N LEU A 446 -31.19 66.11 69.06
CA LEU A 446 -31.72 66.96 70.12
C LEU A 446 -31.09 68.35 70.14
N SER A 447 -29.78 68.47 69.93
CA SER A 447 -29.08 69.77 69.87
C SER A 447 -29.53 70.59 68.65
N VAL A 448 -29.70 69.95 67.49
CA VAL A 448 -30.21 70.55 66.26
C VAL A 448 -31.68 70.93 66.44
N ALA A 449 -32.51 70.08 67.05
CA ALA A 449 -33.90 70.39 67.36
C ALA A 449 -34.02 71.59 68.32
N SER A 450 -33.13 71.72 69.32
CA SER A 450 -33.09 72.91 70.19
C SER A 450 -32.60 74.16 69.45
N TYR A 451 -31.66 74.04 68.50
CA TYR A 451 -31.19 75.15 67.68
C TYR A 451 -32.30 75.67 66.75
N TRP A 452 -33.09 74.77 66.14
CA TRP A 452 -34.28 75.12 65.35
C TRP A 452 -35.43 75.68 66.21
N LYS A 453 -35.56 75.26 67.47
CA LYS A 453 -36.61 75.76 68.38
C LYS A 453 -36.32 77.15 68.94
N ILE A 454 -35.05 77.58 69.02
CA ILE A 454 -34.64 78.94 69.42
C ILE A 454 -34.75 79.93 68.24
N SER A 455 -34.64 79.45 66.99
CA SER A 455 -34.78 80.30 65.79
C SER A 455 -36.23 80.44 65.29
N ALA A 456 -37.20 79.71 65.85
CA ALA A 456 -38.61 79.79 65.47
C ALA A 456 -39.42 80.64 66.48
N GLY A 457 -39.23 81.96 66.41
CA GLY A 457 -40.21 82.93 66.92
C GLY A 457 -41.48 82.92 66.04
N PRO A 458 -42.65 83.32 66.55
CA PRO A 458 -43.93 83.03 65.93
C PRO A 458 -44.25 84.04 64.82
N SER A 459 -43.66 83.87 63.64
CA SER A 459 -44.23 84.31 62.37
C SER A 459 -43.33 83.83 61.25
N ILE A 460 -43.96 83.45 60.13
CA ILE A 460 -43.42 83.18 58.78
C ILE A 460 -43.94 81.84 58.26
N SER A 461 -45.17 81.98 57.78
CA SER A 461 -45.79 81.20 56.70
C SER A 461 -44.84 81.04 55.52
N ARG A 462 -44.84 79.82 54.95
CA ARG A 462 -44.32 79.42 53.63
C ARG A 462 -42.84 79.71 53.42
N TYR A 463 -42.04 78.68 53.19
CA TYR A 463 -41.27 78.48 51.95
C TYR A 463 -40.58 77.12 52.03
N HIS A 464 -40.87 76.27 51.05
CA HIS A 464 -40.13 75.04 50.78
C HIS A 464 -38.66 75.38 50.53
N ALA A 465 -37.76 74.96 51.42
CA ALA A 465 -36.32 75.04 51.20
C ALA A 465 -35.89 73.84 50.36
N CYS A 466 -35.70 74.07 49.06
CA CYS A 466 -35.10 73.14 48.12
C CYS A 466 -33.57 73.16 48.34
N VAL A 467 -33.00 72.07 48.86
CA VAL A 467 -31.54 71.94 49.06
C VAL A 467 -30.96 71.19 47.88
N THR A 468 -30.30 71.92 46.97
CA THR A 468 -29.59 71.35 45.83
C THR A 468 -28.17 70.97 46.23
N ILE A 469 -27.86 69.68 46.32
CA ILE A 469 -26.50 69.16 46.59
C ILE A 469 -25.81 68.87 45.25
N PHE A 470 -24.70 69.57 44.96
CA PHE A 470 -23.83 69.28 43.82
C PHE A 470 -22.86 68.15 44.17
N LEU A 471 -23.03 66.97 43.59
CA LEU A 471 -22.07 65.87 43.65
C LEU A 471 -21.24 65.85 42.35
N LEU A 472 -19.98 66.28 42.43
CA LEU A 472 -18.99 66.16 41.37
C LEU A 472 -18.36 64.75 41.41
N CYS A 473 -18.83 63.84 40.56
CA CYS A 473 -18.19 62.53 40.36
C CYS A 473 -17.32 62.55 39.10
N ARG A 474 -16.03 62.20 39.24
CA ARG A 474 -15.06 62.02 38.16
C ARG A 474 -14.96 60.53 37.82
N ALA A 475 -15.47 60.11 36.67
CA ALA A 475 -15.26 58.75 36.15
C ALA A 475 -14.03 58.72 35.19
N PRO A 476 -13.17 57.69 35.27
CA PRO A 476 -12.01 57.56 34.38
C PRO A 476 -12.40 56.86 33.07
N SER A 477 -11.95 57.38 31.93
CA SER A 477 -11.91 56.63 30.67
C SER A 477 -10.60 56.88 29.92
N PRO A 478 -10.16 55.94 29.07
CA PRO A 478 -8.79 55.88 28.58
C PRO A 478 -8.61 56.69 27.30
N SER A 479 -7.39 57.21 27.12
CA SER A 479 -6.83 57.90 25.94
C SER A 479 -7.02 59.44 25.86
N PRO A 480 -6.01 60.16 25.32
CA PRO A 480 -5.64 61.46 25.84
C PRO A 480 -5.80 62.55 24.78
N THR A 481 -7.02 63.05 24.54
CA THR A 481 -7.25 64.34 23.89
C THR A 481 -8.73 64.72 24.03
N GLY A 482 -9.02 65.79 24.78
CA GLY A 482 -10.34 66.43 24.83
C GLY A 482 -11.12 66.19 26.12
N SER A 483 -11.01 67.10 27.09
CA SER A 483 -11.81 67.12 28.32
C SER A 483 -13.19 67.76 28.07
N HIS A 484 -14.26 66.97 28.14
CA HIS A 484 -15.64 67.47 28.22
C HIS A 484 -16.19 67.27 29.63
N TRP A 485 -16.65 68.35 30.26
CA TRP A 485 -17.37 68.32 31.53
C TRP A 485 -18.86 68.08 31.27
N LEU A 486 -19.41 66.96 31.75
CA LEU A 486 -20.86 66.73 31.72
C LEU A 486 -21.46 67.17 33.07
N ILE A 487 -22.27 68.22 33.06
CA ILE A 487 -23.06 68.66 34.22
C ILE A 487 -24.39 67.91 34.15
N THR A 488 -24.58 66.89 34.99
CA THR A 488 -25.86 66.20 35.13
C THR A 488 -26.65 66.84 36.27
N VAL A 489 -27.72 67.56 35.93
CA VAL A 489 -28.67 68.10 36.91
C VAL A 489 -29.70 67.00 37.21
N ILE A 490 -29.65 66.43 38.41
CA ILE A 490 -30.70 65.53 38.91
C ILE A 490 -31.69 66.38 39.70
N ILE A 491 -32.86 66.62 39.13
CA ILE A 491 -34.00 67.22 39.84
C ILE A 491 -34.72 66.08 40.56
N CYS A 492 -34.52 65.96 41.87
CA CYS A 492 -35.34 65.08 42.70
C CYS A 492 -36.62 65.84 43.08
N TYR A 493 -37.75 65.43 42.50
CA TYR A 493 -39.08 65.74 43.04
C TYR A 493 -39.30 64.85 44.28
N VAL A 494 -39.73 65.44 45.39
CA VAL A 494 -40.46 64.74 46.46
C VAL A 494 -41.92 65.16 46.39
#